data_AF-A0A1Y0M690-F1
#
_entry.id   AF-A0A1Y0M690-F1
#
_cell.length_a   1.000
_cell.length_b   1.000
_cell.length_c   1.000
_cell.angle_alpha   90.00
_cell.angle_beta   90.00
_cell.angle_gamma   90.00
#
_symmetry.space_group_name_H-M   'P 1'
#
loop_
_entity.id
_entity.type
_entity.pdbx_description
1 polymer ?
#
loop_
_entity_poly.entity_id
_entity_poly.type
_entity_poly.pdbx_seq_one_letter_code
_entity_poly.pdbx_strand_id
1 'polypeptide(L)'
;MLSKQKCTHAINVWKETRTDFSKVKKIIDPTAVFNFTQDDCDWIKGNNENSNFHTYVGVHNDKFILIVVPLDKKGKEIDLDSYLTTKLTDLKEDITLIETDVVTTVSKTTLSKNLEITKHWKEVDLPTYNEPTITERASVKDIEKWKNECLDWFYYECNKAGGKNIFRVFTVPFADLAREGQKQGEVVALFGFKHSSIYQTQIPILIFVAIADKAGTTEIMRAKNNEGTSETNTEDLARPCPPLCKEKSNFTLLD
;
A
#
# COMPACT_ATOMS: atom_id res chain seq x y z
N MET A 1 9.61 -10.78 13.95
CA MET A 1 9.35 -9.81 15.06
C MET A 1 10.66 -9.37 15.68
N LEU A 2 10.71 -8.15 16.25
CA LEU A 2 11.83 -7.60 17.02
C LEU A 2 11.32 -7.04 18.35
N SER A 3 12.16 -7.06 19.40
CA SER A 3 11.80 -6.42 20.67
C SER A 3 11.68 -4.91 20.50
N LYS A 4 10.88 -4.25 21.36
CA LYS A 4 10.70 -2.79 21.36
C LYS A 4 12.04 -2.04 21.34
N GLN A 5 12.99 -2.45 22.18
CA GLN A 5 14.33 -1.86 22.22
C GLN A 5 15.07 -1.96 20.89
N LYS A 6 14.99 -3.11 20.19
CA LYS A 6 15.59 -3.30 18.87
C LYS A 6 14.89 -2.47 17.80
N CYS A 7 13.57 -2.33 17.88
CA CYS A 7 12.79 -1.45 17.00
C CYS A 7 13.20 0.02 17.16
N THR A 8 13.24 0.53 18.39
CA THR A 8 13.69 1.90 18.68
C THR A 8 15.13 2.14 18.19
N HIS A 9 16.01 1.16 18.39
CA HIS A 9 17.37 1.23 17.84
C HIS A 9 17.35 1.32 16.31
N ALA A 10 16.60 0.45 15.63
CA ALA A 10 16.51 0.45 14.17
C ALA A 10 15.95 1.77 13.61
N ILE A 11 14.95 2.37 14.26
CA ILE A 11 14.39 3.68 13.93
C ILE A 11 15.45 4.78 14.06
N ASN A 12 16.25 4.74 15.13
CA ASN A 12 17.35 5.68 15.32
C ASN A 12 18.46 5.51 14.27
N VAL A 13 18.79 4.27 13.87
CA VAL A 13 19.73 4.04 12.77
C VAL A 13 19.17 4.61 11.46
N TRP A 14 17.87 4.46 11.18
CA TRP A 14 17.26 5.11 10.02
C TRP A 14 17.30 6.64 10.10
N LYS A 15 17.03 7.21 11.28
CA LYS A 15 17.08 8.65 11.53
C LYS A 15 18.43 9.26 11.15
N GLU A 16 19.53 8.58 11.46
CA GLU A 16 20.86 9.01 11.05
C GLU A 16 21.15 8.70 9.58
N THR A 17 20.73 7.51 9.11
CA THR A 17 20.98 7.05 7.74
C THR A 17 20.35 7.97 6.70
N ARG A 18 19.11 8.44 6.91
CA ARG A 18 18.40 9.31 5.98
C ARG A 18 19.01 10.71 5.82
N THR A 19 20.01 11.07 6.62
CA THR A 19 20.73 12.35 6.45
C THR A 19 21.94 12.23 5.52
N ASP A 20 22.33 11.01 5.15
CA ASP A 20 23.51 10.72 4.34
C ASP A 20 23.14 9.80 3.16
N PHE A 21 23.09 10.39 1.97
CA PHE A 21 22.76 9.67 0.74
C PHE A 21 23.69 8.46 0.48
N SER A 22 24.96 8.55 0.88
CA SER A 22 25.91 7.44 0.68
C SER A 22 25.58 6.22 1.52
N LYS A 23 24.85 6.39 2.63
CA LYS A 23 24.30 5.29 3.43
C LYS A 23 22.96 4.83 2.88
N VAL A 24 22.07 5.76 2.52
CA VAL A 24 20.74 5.43 1.94
C VAL A 24 20.89 4.53 0.71
N LYS A 25 21.77 4.89 -0.24
CA LYS A 25 21.96 4.13 -1.48
C LYS A 25 22.50 2.70 -1.28
N LYS A 26 22.98 2.35 -0.08
CA LYS A 26 23.45 0.99 0.24
C LYS A 26 22.34 0.07 0.73
N ILE A 27 21.24 0.65 1.20
CA ILE A 27 20.16 -0.10 1.86
C ILE A 27 18.81 -0.01 1.12
N ILE A 28 18.65 0.98 0.25
CA ILE A 28 17.48 1.11 -0.62
C ILE A 28 17.80 0.49 -1.97
N ASP A 29 17.04 -0.54 -2.32
CA ASP A 29 16.94 -1.05 -3.69
C ASP A 29 15.62 -0.55 -4.30
N PRO A 30 15.65 0.19 -5.42
CA PRO A 30 14.45 0.71 -6.10
C PRO A 30 13.45 -0.38 -6.54
N THR A 31 13.89 -1.64 -6.64
CA THR A 31 13.10 -2.78 -7.14
C THR A 31 12.66 -3.75 -6.05
N ALA A 32 13.16 -3.57 -4.83
CA ALA A 32 12.82 -4.46 -3.72
C ALA A 32 11.44 -4.14 -3.13
N VAL A 33 10.89 -5.13 -2.44
CA VAL A 33 9.53 -5.12 -1.90
C VAL A 33 9.51 -5.58 -0.44
N PHE A 34 8.42 -5.31 0.26
CA PHE A 34 8.13 -5.91 1.56
C PHE A 34 7.08 -7.00 1.40
N ASN A 35 7.41 -8.19 1.88
CA ASN A 35 6.49 -9.32 1.86
C ASN A 35 5.81 -9.44 3.23
N PHE A 36 4.49 -9.56 3.22
CA PHE A 36 3.65 -9.87 4.37
C PHE A 36 3.04 -11.25 4.15
N THR A 37 3.37 -12.18 5.02
CA THR A 37 2.78 -13.52 5.00
C THR A 37 1.37 -13.51 5.58
N GLN A 38 0.64 -14.61 5.42
CA GLN A 38 -0.66 -14.77 6.07
C GLN A 38 -0.58 -14.58 7.59
N ASP A 39 0.44 -15.15 8.24
CA ASP A 39 0.65 -15.03 9.67
C ASP A 39 0.90 -13.57 10.09
N ASP A 40 1.58 -12.79 9.24
CA ASP A 40 1.80 -11.36 9.48
C ASP A 40 0.47 -10.59 9.41
N CYS A 41 -0.35 -10.85 8.39
CA CYS A 41 -1.68 -10.25 8.24
C CYS A 41 -2.61 -10.61 9.42
N ASP A 42 -2.62 -11.88 9.83
CA ASP A 42 -3.39 -12.36 10.98
C ASP A 42 -2.90 -11.75 12.30
N TRP A 43 -1.58 -11.58 12.46
CA TRP A 43 -1.01 -10.89 13.61
C TRP A 43 -1.50 -9.44 13.68
N ILE A 44 -1.49 -8.71 12.56
CA ILE A 44 -1.96 -7.32 12.53
C ILE A 44 -3.45 -7.27 12.86
N LYS A 45 -4.25 -8.14 12.26
CA LYS A 45 -5.69 -8.26 12.53
C LYS A 45 -6.01 -8.56 13.99
N GLY A 46 -5.23 -9.43 14.62
CA GLY A 46 -5.44 -9.82 16.01
C GLY A 46 -5.01 -8.77 17.03
N ASN A 47 -4.11 -7.86 16.66
CA ASN A 47 -3.55 -6.85 17.58
C ASN A 47 -4.04 -5.42 17.32
N ASN A 48 -4.63 -5.13 16.15
CA ASN A 48 -5.07 -3.78 15.76
C ASN A 48 -6.58 -3.60 15.97
N GLU A 49 -6.98 -2.55 16.70
CA GLU A 49 -8.40 -2.24 16.98
C GLU A 49 -8.90 -0.99 16.24
N ASN A 50 -8.16 -0.53 15.22
CA ASN A 50 -8.45 0.70 14.48
C ASN A 50 -8.56 0.44 12.97
N SER A 51 -9.13 1.39 12.21
CA SER A 51 -9.18 1.32 10.75
C SER A 51 -7.81 1.53 10.09
N ASN A 52 -6.83 2.06 10.82
CA ASN A 52 -5.45 2.21 10.37
C ASN A 52 -4.48 1.51 11.34
N PHE A 53 -3.25 1.31 10.89
CA PHE A 53 -2.11 0.99 11.74
C PHE A 53 -0.89 1.82 11.30
N HIS A 54 0.16 1.85 12.11
CA HIS A 54 1.40 2.54 11.76
C HIS A 54 2.47 1.55 11.31
N THR A 55 3.26 1.94 10.31
CA THR A 55 4.49 1.24 9.96
C THR A 55 5.67 2.21 10.03
N TYR A 56 6.54 1.99 11.01
CA TYR A 56 7.79 2.72 11.13
C TYR A 56 8.83 2.18 10.18
N VAL A 57 9.72 3.06 9.76
CA VAL A 57 10.89 2.69 8.98
C VAL A 57 12.11 2.59 9.89
N GLY A 58 12.86 1.51 9.74
CA GLY A 58 14.09 1.28 10.48
C GLY A 58 15.19 0.67 9.61
N VAL A 59 16.41 0.65 10.16
CA VAL A 59 17.54 -0.10 9.62
C VAL A 59 18.02 -1.08 10.68
N HIS A 60 17.98 -2.37 10.37
CA HIS A 60 18.42 -3.42 11.27
C HIS A 60 19.29 -4.44 10.52
N ASN A 61 20.48 -4.72 11.04
CA ASN A 61 21.48 -5.60 10.41
C ASN A 61 21.72 -5.24 8.93
N ASP A 62 21.96 -3.96 8.65
CA ASP A 62 22.17 -3.38 7.32
C ASP A 62 21.02 -3.62 6.32
N LYS A 63 19.83 -3.97 6.82
CA LYS A 63 18.62 -4.12 6.02
C LYS A 63 17.61 -3.05 6.40
N PHE A 64 16.99 -2.48 5.39
CA PHE A 64 15.86 -1.58 5.54
C PHE A 64 14.61 -2.39 5.92
N ILE A 65 13.88 -1.95 6.94
CA ILE A 65 12.74 -2.70 7.50
C ILE A 65 11.53 -1.80 7.74
N LEU A 66 10.34 -2.39 7.64
CA LEU A 66 9.12 -1.85 8.23
C LEU A 66 8.87 -2.50 9.59
N ILE A 67 8.45 -1.70 10.57
CA ILE A 67 8.07 -2.12 11.92
C ILE A 67 6.60 -1.77 12.11
N VAL A 68 5.76 -2.78 12.27
CA VAL A 68 4.30 -2.62 12.36
C VAL A 68 3.90 -2.35 13.80
N VAL A 69 3.18 -1.24 14.01
CA VAL A 69 2.68 -0.80 15.31
C VAL A 69 1.16 -0.69 15.23
N PRO A 70 0.43 -1.56 15.93
CA PRO A 70 -1.02 -1.53 15.96
C PRO A 70 -1.54 -0.36 16.79
N LEU A 71 -2.79 0.04 16.53
CA LEU A 71 -3.49 1.13 17.17
C LEU A 71 -4.70 0.61 17.95
N ASP A 72 -5.00 1.27 19.07
CA ASP A 72 -6.22 1.04 19.82
C ASP A 72 -7.44 1.71 19.15
N LYS A 73 -8.64 1.50 19.70
CA LYS A 73 -9.90 2.12 19.23
C LYS A 73 -9.86 3.65 19.16
N LYS A 74 -8.94 4.31 19.88
CA LYS A 74 -8.78 5.77 19.90
C LYS A 74 -7.69 6.25 18.93
N GLY A 75 -7.05 5.35 18.19
CA GLY A 75 -5.95 5.67 17.27
C GLY A 75 -4.61 5.85 17.97
N LYS A 76 -4.46 5.40 19.21
CA LYS A 76 -3.21 5.46 19.95
C LYS A 76 -2.41 4.17 19.74
N GLU A 77 -1.10 4.31 19.57
CA GLU A 77 -0.19 3.16 19.48
C GLU A 77 -0.27 2.27 20.71
N ILE A 78 -0.43 0.98 20.47
CA ILE A 78 -0.43 -0.05 21.50
C ILE A 78 1.02 -0.36 21.87
N ASP A 79 1.32 -0.26 23.15
CA ASP A 79 2.65 -0.60 23.67
C ASP A 79 2.80 -2.12 23.80
N LEU A 80 3.78 -2.68 23.08
CA LEU A 80 4.07 -4.10 23.04
C LEU A 80 5.55 -4.35 23.32
N ASP A 81 5.86 -5.49 23.94
CA ASP A 81 7.25 -5.91 24.20
C ASP A 81 8.01 -6.22 22.90
N SER A 82 7.28 -6.60 21.84
CA SER A 82 7.83 -6.88 20.53
C SER A 82 6.83 -6.55 19.43
N TYR A 83 7.37 -6.19 18.26
CA TYR A 83 6.61 -5.76 17.10
C TYR A 83 6.90 -6.64 15.90
N LEU A 84 5.90 -6.80 15.04
CA LEU A 84 6.07 -7.40 13.73
C LEU A 84 6.99 -6.53 12.87
N THR A 85 7.86 -7.18 12.10
CA THR A 85 8.83 -6.48 11.24
C THR A 85 8.99 -7.23 9.92
N THR A 86 8.90 -6.52 8.80
CA THR A 86 9.21 -7.05 7.47
C THR A 86 10.42 -6.34 6.89
N LYS A 87 11.21 -7.06 6.08
CA LYS A 87 12.47 -6.56 5.52
C LYS A 87 12.25 -6.21 4.06
N LEU A 88 12.96 -5.19 3.58
CA LEU A 88 13.05 -4.90 2.16
C LEU A 88 13.90 -6.01 1.53
N THR A 89 13.29 -6.76 0.62
CA THR A 89 13.88 -7.94 -0.03
C THR A 89 13.56 -7.96 -1.51
N ASP A 90 14.38 -8.68 -2.27
CA ASP A 90 14.14 -8.88 -3.70
C ASP A 90 12.75 -9.51 -3.92
N LEU A 91 12.12 -9.10 -5.02
CA LEU A 91 10.91 -9.73 -5.48
C LEU A 91 11.22 -11.17 -5.91
N LYS A 92 10.51 -12.15 -5.35
CA LYS A 92 10.78 -13.57 -5.61
C LYS A 92 10.19 -14.06 -6.92
N GLU A 93 9.06 -13.51 -7.31
CA GLU A 93 8.25 -13.94 -8.46
C GLU A 93 7.60 -12.72 -9.11
N ASP A 94 7.32 -12.80 -10.41
CA ASP A 94 6.68 -11.72 -11.14
C ASP A 94 5.29 -11.41 -10.56
N ILE A 95 5.01 -10.12 -10.32
CA ILE A 95 3.69 -9.66 -9.89
C ILE A 95 2.90 -9.23 -11.13
N THR A 96 1.76 -9.88 -11.36
CA THR A 96 0.77 -9.45 -12.36
C THR A 96 -0.30 -8.62 -11.69
N LEU A 97 -0.46 -7.36 -12.11
CA LEU A 97 -1.59 -6.52 -11.70
C LEU A 97 -2.76 -6.75 -12.65
N ILE A 98 -3.99 -6.72 -12.10
CA ILE A 98 -5.21 -6.99 -12.87
C ILE A 98 -6.29 -6.00 -12.44
N GLU A 99 -6.78 -5.22 -13.39
CA GLU A 99 -7.99 -4.40 -13.31
C GLU A 99 -9.09 -5.00 -14.20
N THR A 100 -10.23 -5.38 -13.60
CA THR A 100 -11.40 -5.88 -14.34
C THR A 100 -12.56 -4.89 -14.27
N ASP A 101 -12.88 -4.29 -15.40
CA ASP A 101 -14.06 -3.45 -15.57
C ASP A 101 -15.28 -4.29 -15.97
N VAL A 102 -16.34 -4.29 -15.15
CA VAL A 102 -17.60 -4.95 -15.50
C VAL A 102 -18.48 -3.97 -16.29
N VAL A 103 -18.58 -4.17 -17.61
CA VAL A 103 -19.53 -3.42 -18.46
C VAL A 103 -20.90 -4.08 -18.40
N THR A 104 -21.88 -3.45 -17.76
CA THR A 104 -23.28 -3.91 -17.77
C THR A 104 -23.95 -3.55 -19.10
N THR A 105 -24.18 -4.56 -19.95
CA THR A 105 -25.02 -4.41 -21.15
C THR A 105 -26.46 -4.77 -20.82
N VAL A 106 -27.38 -3.80 -20.80
CA VAL A 106 -28.81 -4.07 -20.64
C VAL A 106 -29.45 -4.16 -22.02
N SER A 107 -29.84 -5.37 -22.40
CA SER A 107 -30.64 -5.63 -23.60
C SER A 107 -32.09 -5.91 -23.21
N LYS A 108 -33.01 -5.02 -23.58
CA LYS A 108 -34.45 -5.22 -23.42
C LYS A 108 -35.11 -5.35 -24.79
N THR A 109 -35.79 -6.47 -24.99
CA THR A 109 -36.57 -6.77 -26.20
C THR A 109 -38.04 -6.83 -25.83
N THR A 110 -38.86 -5.98 -26.44
CA THR A 110 -40.31 -5.99 -26.23
C THR A 110 -41.01 -6.65 -27.43
N LEU A 111 -41.75 -7.71 -27.16
CA LEU A 111 -42.57 -8.43 -28.13
C LEU A 111 -44.01 -7.89 -28.12
N SER A 112 -44.63 -7.78 -29.29
CA SER A 112 -46.05 -7.44 -29.42
C SER A 112 -46.94 -8.59 -28.95
N LYS A 113 -48.26 -8.34 -28.84
CA LYS A 113 -49.25 -9.39 -28.57
C LYS A 113 -49.31 -10.49 -29.64
N ASN A 114 -48.73 -10.24 -30.82
CA ASN A 114 -48.61 -11.19 -31.93
C ASN A 114 -47.18 -11.74 -32.09
N LEU A 115 -46.32 -11.58 -31.06
CA LEU A 115 -44.92 -12.03 -31.02
C LEU A 115 -43.98 -11.36 -32.04
N GLU A 116 -44.33 -10.19 -32.55
CA GLU A 116 -43.44 -9.40 -33.41
C GLU A 116 -42.57 -8.45 -32.55
N ILE A 117 -41.28 -8.33 -32.88
CA ILE A 117 -40.35 -7.43 -32.18
C ILE A 117 -40.74 -5.99 -32.51
N THR A 118 -41.19 -5.23 -31.51
CA THR A 118 -41.68 -3.85 -31.71
C THR A 118 -40.68 -2.78 -31.31
N LYS A 119 -39.70 -3.11 -30.45
CA LYS A 119 -38.61 -2.21 -30.10
C LYS A 119 -37.42 -3.02 -29.55
N HIS A 120 -36.24 -2.73 -30.09
CA HIS A 120 -34.96 -3.17 -29.54
C HIS A 120 -34.16 -1.94 -29.15
N TRP A 121 -33.69 -1.87 -27.92
CA TRP A 121 -32.76 -0.84 -27.49
C TRP A 121 -31.66 -1.47 -26.64
N LYS A 122 -30.44 -0.99 -26.85
CA LYS A 122 -29.23 -1.44 -26.18
C LYS A 122 -28.65 -0.23 -25.47
N GLU A 123 -28.64 -0.28 -24.15
CA GLU A 123 -27.98 0.71 -23.32
C GLU A 123 -26.72 0.07 -22.76
N VAL A 124 -25.57 0.70 -23.03
CA VAL A 124 -24.28 0.31 -22.47
C VAL A 124 -24.04 1.27 -21.33
N ASP A 125 -24.16 0.77 -20.11
CA ASP A 125 -23.83 1.53 -18.91
C ASP A 125 -22.33 1.35 -18.64
N LEU A 126 -21.57 2.40 -18.90
CA LEU A 126 -20.14 2.44 -18.55
C LEU A 126 -20.05 2.87 -17.09
N PRO A 127 -19.29 2.15 -16.24
CA PRO A 127 -19.17 2.50 -14.83
C PRO A 127 -18.74 3.97 -14.69
N THR A 128 -19.60 4.78 -14.09
CA THR A 128 -19.31 6.17 -13.76
C THR A 128 -18.55 6.18 -12.45
N TYR A 129 -17.22 6.34 -12.53
CA TYR A 129 -16.32 6.40 -11.40
C TYR A 129 -16.63 7.62 -10.51
N ASN A 130 -17.39 7.41 -9.42
CA ASN A 130 -17.71 8.46 -8.44
C ASN A 130 -16.80 8.44 -7.20
N GLU A 131 -15.90 7.47 -7.07
CA GLU A 131 -14.95 7.40 -5.97
C GLU A 131 -13.51 7.24 -6.51
N PRO A 132 -12.50 7.81 -5.84
CA PRO A 132 -11.11 7.74 -6.28
C PRO A 132 -10.52 6.36 -6.01
N THR A 133 -11.05 5.33 -6.68
CA THR A 133 -10.41 4.02 -6.75
C THR A 133 -9.17 4.18 -7.63
N ILE A 134 -8.00 3.84 -7.11
CA ILE A 134 -6.76 3.90 -7.89
C ILE A 134 -6.84 2.81 -8.95
N THR A 135 -6.83 3.22 -10.21
CA THR A 135 -6.76 2.29 -11.35
C THR A 135 -5.38 1.63 -11.37
N GLU A 136 -5.29 0.39 -11.84
CA GLU A 136 -4.02 -0.34 -11.97
C GLU A 136 -2.98 0.52 -12.69
N ARG A 137 -3.42 1.19 -13.75
CA ARG A 137 -2.59 2.07 -14.58
C ARG A 137 -1.97 3.24 -13.81
N ALA A 138 -2.65 3.75 -12.77
CA ALA A 138 -2.09 4.79 -11.91
C ALA A 138 -1.04 4.20 -10.96
N SER A 139 -1.33 3.04 -10.36
CA SER A 139 -0.39 2.31 -9.49
C SER A 139 0.90 1.93 -10.22
N VAL A 140 0.81 1.40 -11.46
CA VAL A 140 1.98 1.06 -12.28
C VAL A 140 2.87 2.29 -12.50
N LYS A 141 2.29 3.44 -12.86
CA LYS A 141 3.07 4.67 -13.09
C LYS A 141 3.76 5.16 -11.83
N ASP A 142 3.11 5.06 -10.68
CA ASP A 142 3.67 5.50 -9.41
C ASP A 142 4.84 4.57 -8.99
N ILE A 143 4.72 3.25 -9.23
CA ILE A 143 5.80 2.27 -9.03
C ILE A 143 6.96 2.51 -10.00
N GLU A 144 6.69 2.69 -11.29
CA GLU A 144 7.71 2.97 -12.30
C GLU A 144 8.50 4.24 -12.00
N LYS A 145 7.81 5.30 -11.56
CA LYS A 145 8.47 6.53 -11.10
C LYS A 145 9.37 6.27 -9.92
N TRP A 146 8.93 5.52 -8.92
CA TRP A 146 9.79 5.15 -7.79
C TRP A 146 11.05 4.44 -8.27
N LYS A 147 10.89 3.40 -9.08
CA LYS A 147 12.00 2.63 -9.64
C LYS A 147 13.03 3.52 -10.35
N ASN A 148 12.56 4.49 -11.12
CA ASN A 148 13.42 5.34 -11.94
C ASN A 148 14.01 6.54 -11.18
N GLU A 149 13.31 7.10 -10.20
CA GLU A 149 13.63 8.41 -9.63
C GLU A 149 13.98 8.36 -8.13
N CYS A 150 13.80 7.23 -7.42
CA CYS A 150 13.91 7.24 -5.96
C CYS A 150 15.31 7.60 -5.45
N LEU A 151 16.38 7.16 -6.11
CA LEU A 151 17.74 7.51 -5.70
C LEU A 151 18.04 9.00 -5.92
N ASP A 152 17.55 9.58 -7.01
CA ASP A 152 17.67 11.02 -7.27
C ASP A 152 16.87 11.83 -6.24
N TRP A 153 15.66 11.36 -5.90
CA TRP A 153 14.83 11.95 -4.85
C TRP A 153 15.54 11.89 -3.49
N PHE A 154 16.10 10.74 -3.10
CA PHE A 154 16.86 10.61 -1.86
C PHE A 154 18.10 11.50 -1.86
N TYR A 155 18.84 11.57 -2.97
CA TYR A 155 19.98 12.48 -3.12
C TYR A 155 19.55 13.93 -2.91
N TYR A 156 18.46 14.36 -3.55
CA TYR A 156 17.90 15.70 -3.40
C TYR A 156 17.50 15.99 -1.95
N GLU A 157 16.72 15.11 -1.31
CA GLU A 157 16.24 15.32 0.06
C GLU A 157 17.35 15.30 1.11
N CYS A 158 18.36 14.43 0.94
CA CYS A 158 19.54 14.42 1.81
C CYS A 158 20.31 15.76 1.70
N ASN A 159 20.52 16.26 0.48
CA ASN A 159 21.33 17.46 0.26
C ASN A 159 20.58 18.79 0.51
N LYS A 160 19.28 18.85 0.23
CA LYS A 160 18.48 20.09 0.34
C LYS A 160 17.80 20.24 1.68
N ALA A 161 17.22 19.16 2.20
CA ALA A 161 16.45 19.19 3.44
C ALA A 161 17.19 18.54 4.61
N GLY A 162 18.43 18.05 4.42
CA GLY A 162 19.14 17.26 5.44
C GLY A 162 18.38 15.99 5.80
N GLY A 163 17.63 15.43 4.84
CA GLY A 163 16.77 14.27 5.03
C GLY A 163 15.49 14.53 5.83
N LYS A 164 15.19 15.77 6.23
CA LYS A 164 14.04 16.10 7.10
C LYS A 164 12.69 15.71 6.51
N ASN A 165 12.53 15.73 5.19
CA ASN A 165 11.26 15.34 4.54
C ASN A 165 11.21 13.86 4.16
N ILE A 166 12.28 13.11 4.43
CA ILE A 166 12.27 11.67 4.21
C ILE A 166 11.39 11.03 5.28
N PHE A 167 10.44 10.23 4.80
CA PHE A 167 9.46 9.51 5.59
C PHE A 167 10.10 8.72 6.75
N ARG A 168 9.39 8.71 7.88
CA ARG A 168 9.79 7.99 9.10
C ARG A 168 8.77 6.93 9.49
N VAL A 169 7.52 7.21 9.18
CA VAL A 169 6.37 6.37 9.49
C VAL A 169 5.37 6.51 8.35
N PHE A 170 4.61 5.45 8.11
CA PHE A 170 3.42 5.50 7.28
C PHE A 170 2.20 5.16 8.12
N THR A 171 1.10 5.88 7.91
CA THR A 171 -0.23 5.46 8.36
C THR A 171 -0.86 4.64 7.26
N VAL A 172 -1.15 3.38 7.55
CA VAL A 172 -1.64 2.38 6.58
C VAL A 172 -3.08 2.00 6.95
N PRO A 173 -4.05 2.23 6.06
CA PRO A 173 -5.37 1.64 6.20
C PRO A 173 -5.31 0.12 6.38
N PHE A 174 -6.06 -0.41 7.34
CA PHE A 174 -6.14 -1.85 7.56
C PHE A 174 -6.83 -2.58 6.40
N ALA A 175 -7.71 -1.88 5.67
CA ALA A 175 -8.29 -2.35 4.42
C ALA A 175 -7.19 -2.85 3.45
N ASP A 176 -6.10 -2.09 3.31
CA ASP A 176 -4.97 -2.40 2.43
C ASP A 176 -4.30 -3.76 2.70
N LEU A 177 -4.51 -4.33 3.88
CA LEU A 177 -4.02 -5.65 4.24
C LEU A 177 -5.12 -6.72 4.25
N ALA A 178 -6.40 -6.36 4.37
CA ALA A 178 -7.47 -7.27 4.73
C ALA A 178 -8.70 -7.23 3.81
N ARG A 179 -8.88 -8.34 3.08
CA ARG A 179 -10.12 -8.62 2.33
C ARG A 179 -11.12 -9.37 3.20
N GLU A 180 -12.34 -8.87 3.29
CA GLU A 180 -13.43 -9.59 3.95
C GLU A 180 -13.77 -10.90 3.22
N GLY A 181 -13.73 -12.03 3.95
CA GLY A 181 -14.37 -13.28 3.52
C GLY A 181 -13.51 -14.28 2.72
N GLN A 182 -12.20 -14.08 2.55
CA GLN A 182 -11.32 -15.06 1.90
C GLN A 182 -10.04 -15.33 2.72
N LYS A 183 -9.44 -16.51 2.52
CA LYS A 183 -8.06 -16.76 2.97
C LYS A 183 -7.19 -15.77 2.20
N GLN A 184 -6.61 -14.79 2.89
CA GLN A 184 -5.62 -13.91 2.28
C GLN A 184 -4.47 -14.80 1.77
N GLY A 185 -3.96 -14.50 0.59
CA GLY A 185 -2.63 -15.00 0.20
C GLY A 185 -1.59 -14.00 0.69
N GLU A 186 -0.34 -14.15 0.24
CA GLU A 186 0.72 -13.20 0.58
C GLU A 186 0.38 -11.78 0.08
N VAL A 187 0.69 -10.75 0.88
CA VAL A 187 0.55 -9.35 0.49
C VAL A 187 1.94 -8.77 0.26
N VAL A 188 2.12 -8.09 -0.86
CA VAL A 188 3.37 -7.39 -1.18
C VAL A 188 3.13 -5.89 -1.09
N ALA A 189 3.97 -5.19 -0.33
CA ALA A 189 4.00 -3.74 -0.31
C ALA A 189 5.18 -3.24 -1.15
N LEU A 190 4.87 -2.38 -2.11
CA LEU A 190 5.81 -1.72 -3.01
C LEU A 190 5.87 -0.24 -2.70
N PHE A 191 7.01 0.38 -2.97
CA PHE A 191 7.07 1.84 -2.98
C PHE A 191 6.54 2.40 -4.30
N GLY A 192 5.92 3.58 -4.19
CA GLY A 192 5.53 4.40 -5.34
C GLY A 192 5.79 5.88 -5.09
N PHE A 193 5.78 6.67 -6.15
CA PHE A 193 5.75 8.13 -6.07
C PHE A 193 4.43 8.70 -6.56
N LYS A 194 3.72 9.35 -5.65
CA LYS A 194 2.54 10.15 -5.98
C LYS A 194 2.91 11.62 -6.04
N HIS A 195 2.62 12.26 -7.17
CA HIS A 195 2.84 13.69 -7.30
C HIS A 195 1.81 14.45 -6.44
N SER A 196 2.28 15.38 -5.61
CA SER A 196 1.42 16.33 -4.92
C SER A 196 1.51 17.71 -5.55
N SER A 197 0.38 18.17 -6.08
CA SER A 197 0.22 19.56 -6.55
C SER A 197 0.25 20.59 -5.41
N ILE A 198 -0.02 20.18 -4.17
CA ILE A 198 0.02 21.08 -3.01
C ILE A 198 1.47 21.30 -2.58
N TYR A 199 2.22 20.22 -2.42
CA TYR A 199 3.62 20.29 -1.99
C TYR A 199 4.61 20.50 -3.15
N GLN A 200 4.11 20.48 -4.39
CA GLN A 200 4.91 20.62 -5.63
C GLN A 200 6.09 19.64 -5.65
N THR A 201 5.88 18.41 -5.16
CA THR A 201 6.94 17.40 -5.02
C THR A 201 6.38 15.98 -5.16
N GLN A 202 7.27 15.01 -5.39
CA GLN A 202 6.93 13.59 -5.34
C GLN A 202 6.87 13.13 -3.88
N ILE A 203 5.78 12.46 -3.53
CA ILE A 203 5.54 11.91 -2.20
C ILE A 203 5.69 10.39 -2.26
N PRO A 204 6.64 9.80 -1.51
CA PRO A 204 6.73 8.36 -1.32
C PRO A 204 5.46 7.78 -0.71
N ILE A 205 4.92 6.72 -1.29
CA ILE A 205 3.75 5.99 -0.80
C ILE A 205 4.10 4.51 -0.73
N LEU A 206 3.37 3.75 0.11
CA LEU A 206 3.33 2.29 -0.01
C LEU A 206 2.05 1.89 -0.74
N ILE A 207 2.20 1.02 -1.73
CA ILE A 207 1.13 0.41 -2.51
C ILE A 207 1.09 -1.06 -2.12
N PHE A 208 -0.04 -1.52 -1.61
CA PHE A 208 -0.23 -2.90 -1.22
C PHE A 208 -0.91 -3.68 -2.35
N VAL A 209 -0.36 -4.85 -2.65
CA VAL A 209 -0.82 -5.75 -3.70
C VAL A 209 -1.04 -7.13 -3.08
N ALA A 210 -2.28 -7.62 -3.14
CA ALA A 210 -2.60 -8.97 -2.70
C ALA A 210 -2.26 -10.00 -3.79
N ILE A 211 -1.53 -11.06 -3.41
CA ILE A 211 -1.22 -12.22 -4.26
C ILE A 211 -2.14 -13.37 -3.84
N ALA A 212 -2.83 -14.03 -4.79
CA ALA A 212 -3.67 -15.19 -4.50
C ALA A 212 -2.95 -16.50 -4.82
N ASP A 213 -3.17 -17.51 -3.98
CA ASP A 213 -2.45 -18.78 -4.02
C ASP A 213 -3.25 -19.89 -4.75
N LYS A 214 -2.74 -20.37 -5.89
CA LYS A 214 -2.49 -21.80 -6.25
C LYS A 214 -2.47 -22.05 -7.77
N ALA A 215 -1.37 -22.67 -8.19
CA ALA A 215 -0.95 -22.99 -9.56
C ALA A 215 -0.20 -21.82 -10.22
N GLY A 216 0.99 -22.07 -10.77
CA GLY A 216 1.81 -21.09 -11.50
C GLY A 216 1.18 -20.54 -12.80
N THR A 217 -0.14 -20.45 -12.82
CA THR A 217 -0.98 -19.60 -13.64
C THR A 217 -1.59 -18.58 -12.68
N THR A 218 -1.07 -17.36 -12.69
CA THR A 218 -1.52 -16.23 -11.87
C THR A 218 -2.97 -15.84 -12.20
N GLU A 219 -3.94 -16.47 -11.55
CA GLU A 219 -5.33 -16.01 -11.52
C GLU A 219 -5.66 -15.54 -10.10
N ILE A 220 -5.97 -14.24 -9.94
CA ILE A 220 -6.33 -13.62 -8.67
C ILE A 220 -7.81 -13.25 -8.69
N MET A 221 -8.60 -13.82 -7.78
CA MET A 221 -10.06 -13.60 -7.68
C MET A 221 -10.46 -12.70 -6.49
N ARG A 222 -10.96 -11.50 -6.82
CA ARG A 222 -12.09 -10.72 -6.26
C ARG A 222 -12.23 -10.39 -4.76
N ALA A 223 -12.38 -9.09 -4.47
CA ALA A 223 -13.30 -8.58 -3.45
C ALA A 223 -14.56 -8.04 -4.15
N LYS A 224 -15.76 -8.48 -3.72
CA LYS A 224 -17.04 -7.93 -4.22
C LYS A 224 -17.40 -6.70 -3.38
N ASN A 225 -17.17 -5.51 -3.91
CA ASN A 225 -17.89 -4.34 -3.41
C ASN A 225 -19.28 -4.36 -4.03
N ASN A 226 -20.31 -4.59 -3.22
CA ASN A 226 -21.68 -4.47 -3.73
C ASN A 226 -21.91 -3.01 -4.14
N GLU A 227 -22.38 -2.85 -5.38
CA GLU A 227 -22.77 -1.62 -6.08
C GLU A 227 -21.66 -0.96 -6.94
N GLY A 228 -21.59 -1.37 -8.23
CA GLY A 228 -20.86 -0.66 -9.30
C GLY A 228 -19.47 -1.18 -9.69
N THR A 229 -19.18 -2.46 -9.43
CA THR A 229 -17.85 -3.12 -9.40
C THR A 229 -16.89 -2.86 -10.57
N SER A 230 -15.83 -2.09 -10.32
CA SER A 230 -14.49 -2.33 -10.88
C SER A 230 -13.70 -3.16 -9.85
N GLU A 231 -12.98 -4.20 -10.31
CA GLU A 231 -12.20 -5.12 -9.46
C GLU A 231 -10.71 -4.82 -9.62
N THR A 232 -10.02 -4.33 -8.57
CA THR A 232 -8.56 -4.10 -8.58
C THR A 232 -7.87 -4.88 -7.45
N ASN A 233 -6.56 -5.13 -7.60
CA ASN A 233 -5.71 -5.71 -6.55
C ASN A 233 -4.82 -4.68 -5.83
N THR A 234 -5.04 -3.39 -6.07
CA THR A 234 -4.37 -2.28 -5.39
C THR A 234 -5.39 -1.48 -4.58
N GLU A 235 -5.17 -1.36 -3.27
CA GLU A 235 -6.07 -0.65 -2.34
C GLU A 235 -5.53 0.75 -1.96
N ASP A 236 -6.23 1.45 -1.06
CA ASP A 236 -5.93 2.82 -0.63
C ASP A 236 -4.45 3.01 -0.23
N LEU A 237 -3.95 4.25 -0.29
CA LEU A 237 -2.51 4.50 -0.13
C LEU A 237 -2.09 4.82 1.30
N ALA A 238 -1.03 4.15 1.74
CA ALA A 238 -0.33 4.51 2.96
C ALA A 238 0.26 5.92 2.89
N ARG A 239 0.07 6.68 3.96
CA ARG A 239 0.44 8.10 4.02
C ARG A 239 1.76 8.27 4.78
N PRO A 240 2.83 8.80 4.15
CA PRO A 240 4.09 9.07 4.85
C PRO A 240 4.00 10.26 5.80
N CYS A 241 4.67 10.18 6.94
CA CYS A 241 4.97 11.32 7.78
C CYS A 241 6.48 11.35 8.09
N PRO A 242 7.18 12.47 7.83
CA PRO A 242 6.77 13.66 7.05
C PRO A 242 6.66 13.39 5.52
N PRO A 243 6.05 14.29 4.71
CA PRO A 243 5.44 15.58 5.05
C PRO A 243 3.92 15.52 5.37
N LEU A 244 3.24 14.39 5.16
CA LEU A 244 1.79 14.26 5.38
C LEU A 244 1.46 13.85 6.82
N CYS A 245 1.83 14.68 7.79
CA CYS A 245 1.47 14.48 9.19
C CYS A 245 0.10 15.13 9.46
N LYS A 246 -1.00 14.39 9.24
CA LYS A 246 -2.35 14.89 9.50
C LYS A 246 -2.77 14.72 10.96
N GLU A 247 -2.21 13.74 11.65
CA GLU A 247 -2.60 13.42 13.01
C GLU A 247 -1.59 13.99 14.02
N LYS A 248 -2.10 14.50 15.14
CA LYS A 248 -1.34 14.53 16.41
C LYS A 248 -1.25 13.11 16.98
N SER A 249 -0.96 12.14 16.13
CA SER A 249 -0.72 10.77 16.53
C SER A 249 0.56 10.79 17.35
N ASN A 250 0.46 10.37 18.61
CA ASN A 250 1.61 10.21 19.50
C ASN A 250 2.44 9.05 18.93
N PHE A 251 3.38 9.37 18.05
CA PHE A 251 4.33 8.42 17.49
C PHE A 251 5.32 8.00 18.59
N THR A 252 4.93 7.03 19.41
CA THR A 252 5.60 6.67 20.66
C THR A 252 7.00 6.10 20.45
N LEU A 253 7.30 5.60 19.25
CA LEU A 253 8.63 5.09 18.89
C LEU A 253 9.54 6.15 18.24
N LEU A 254 9.05 7.38 17.99
CA LEU A 254 9.86 8.49 17.46
C LEU A 254 10.41 9.43 18.52
N ASP A 255 9.83 9.38 19.72
CA ASP A 255 10.25 10.11 20.92
C ASP A 255 11.43 9.40 21.61
#